data_AF-A0AAN6MHG1-F1
#
_entry.id   AF-A0AAN6MHG1-F1
#
_cell.length_a   1.000
_cell.length_b   1.000
_cell.length_c   1.000
_cell.angle_alpha   90.00
_cell.angle_beta   90.00
_cell.angle_gamma   90.00
#
_symmetry.space_group_name_H-M   'P 1'
#
loop_
_entity.id
_entity.type
_entity.pdbx_description
1 polymer ?
#
loop_
_entity_poly.entity_id
_entity_poly.type
_entity_poly.pdbx_seq_one_letter_code
_entity_poly.pdbx_strand_id
1 'polypeptide(L)'
;MGRLIKNHWARLIVLASAVYQVAAAVEGYFWPKIFWDFATKTLDPAIKPIPVLQTINLVFGIILLAWEWPLAFLAGSSLHRSLEARLAFLPLTALAAALIYQGTNAAIYQVVGLGVYFWAYSEGEMICAKPWTLPQRTPRGPRV
;
A
#
# COMPACT_ATOMS: atom_id res chain seq x y z
N MET A 1 -3.57 15.71 -26.03
CA MET A 1 -4.32 15.73 -24.76
C MET A 1 -3.68 14.72 -23.82
N GLY A 2 -3.29 15.11 -22.60
CA GLY A 2 -2.62 14.20 -21.66
C GLY A 2 -3.57 13.11 -21.16
N ARG A 3 -3.13 11.85 -21.18
CA ARG A 3 -3.89 10.73 -20.59
C ARG A 3 -3.45 10.54 -19.14
N LEU A 4 -4.41 10.35 -18.22
CA LEU A 4 -4.13 9.98 -16.84
C LEU A 4 -3.52 8.58 -16.80
N ILE A 5 -2.33 8.46 -16.20
CA ILE A 5 -1.64 7.19 -15.98
C ILE A 5 -2.02 6.69 -14.58
N LYS A 6 -2.98 5.79 -14.50
CA LYS A 6 -3.57 5.37 -13.22
C LYS A 6 -2.58 4.61 -12.37
N ASN A 7 -1.73 3.80 -12.98
CA ASN A 7 -0.65 3.10 -12.28
C ASN A 7 0.30 4.06 -11.54
N HIS A 8 0.66 5.19 -12.17
CA HIS A 8 1.53 6.19 -11.54
C HIS A 8 0.79 6.95 -10.44
N TRP A 9 -0.48 7.27 -10.67
CA TRP A 9 -1.32 7.94 -9.68
C TRP A 9 -1.51 7.07 -8.44
N ALA A 10 -1.88 5.80 -8.61
CA ALA A 10 -1.98 4.83 -7.51
C ALA A 10 -0.66 4.71 -6.75
N ARG A 11 0.47 4.63 -7.46
CA ARG A 11 1.80 4.56 -6.84
C ARG A 11 2.09 5.76 -5.94
N LEU A 12 1.77 6.98 -6.40
CA LEU A 12 1.98 8.18 -5.61
C LEU A 12 1.12 8.19 -4.34
N ILE A 13 -0.13 7.75 -4.43
CA ILE A 13 -1.03 7.63 -3.27
C ILE A 13 -0.48 6.62 -2.28
N VAL A 14 -0.06 5.43 -2.75
CA VAL A 14 0.46 4.37 -1.88
C VAL A 14 1.79 4.76 -1.26
N LEU A 15 2.67 5.46 -1.99
CA LEU A 15 3.91 6.01 -1.42
C LEU A 15 3.62 6.99 -0.28
N ALA A 16 2.72 7.94 -0.49
CA ALA A 16 2.32 8.89 0.55
C ALA A 16 1.73 8.18 1.77
N SER A 17 0.86 7.19 1.54
CA SER A 17 0.29 6.37 2.61
C SER A 17 1.36 5.58 3.36
N ALA A 18 2.33 5.01 2.68
CA ALA A 18 3.35 4.18 3.29
C ALA A 18 4.30 5.00 4.19
N VAL A 19 4.66 6.23 3.78
CA VAL A 19 5.37 7.17 4.67
C VAL A 19 4.54 7.46 5.91
N TYR A 20 3.25 7.74 5.73
CA TYR A 20 2.33 8.01 6.84
C TYR A 20 2.19 6.79 7.78
N GLN A 21 2.10 5.57 7.23
CA GLN A 21 2.00 4.34 8.01
C GLN A 21 3.24 4.10 8.87
N VAL A 22 4.44 4.37 8.34
CA VAL A 22 5.68 4.30 9.12
C VAL A 22 5.67 5.30 10.26
N ALA A 23 5.32 6.57 9.99
CA ALA A 23 5.22 7.59 11.04
C ALA A 23 4.19 7.22 12.11
N ALA A 24 3.00 6.77 11.71
CA ALA A 24 1.94 6.31 12.60
C ALA A 24 2.36 5.10 13.45
N ALA A 25 3.11 4.16 12.87
CA ALA A 25 3.64 3.02 13.61
C ALA A 25 4.64 3.45 14.68
N VAL A 26 5.54 4.38 14.36
CA VAL A 26 6.51 4.95 15.30
C VAL A 26 5.80 5.67 16.45
N GLU A 27 4.83 6.55 16.14
CA GLU A 27 4.02 7.23 17.17
C GLU A 27 3.24 6.24 18.03
N GLY A 28 2.76 5.14 17.43
CA GLY A 28 2.05 4.07 18.12
C GLY A 28 2.88 3.34 19.19
N TYR A 29 4.22 3.42 19.17
CA TYR A 29 5.06 2.91 20.26
C TYR A 29 4.99 3.80 21.50
N PHE A 30 4.86 5.12 21.32
CA PHE A 30 4.80 6.10 22.41
C PHE A 30 3.38 6.25 22.95
N TRP A 31 2.37 6.27 22.06
CA TRP A 31 0.96 6.34 22.40
C TRP A 31 0.16 5.17 21.81
N PRO A 32 0.45 3.93 22.24
CA PRO A 32 -0.31 2.73 21.86
C PRO A 32 -1.80 2.87 22.17
N LYS A 33 -2.60 2.93 21.11
CA LYS A 33 -4.07 3.01 21.15
C LYS A 33 -4.68 2.29 19.96
N ILE A 34 -5.63 1.38 20.19
CA ILE A 34 -6.40 0.76 19.12
C ILE A 34 -7.45 1.76 18.63
N PHE A 35 -7.69 1.80 17.32
CA PHE A 35 -8.70 2.68 16.75
C PHE A 35 -10.11 2.37 17.29
N TRP A 36 -10.41 1.08 17.42
CA TRP A 36 -11.72 0.54 17.85
C TRP A 36 -11.94 0.53 19.36
N ASP A 37 -11.10 1.23 20.12
CA ASP A 37 -11.16 1.34 21.58
C ASP A 37 -12.52 1.83 22.13
N PHE A 38 -13.29 2.53 21.30
CA PHE A 38 -14.62 3.04 21.64
C PHE A 38 -15.70 1.96 21.55
N ALA A 39 -15.46 0.88 20.79
CA ALA A 39 -16.40 -0.21 20.57
C ALA A 39 -16.02 -1.46 21.38
N THR A 40 -14.72 -1.75 21.52
CA THR A 40 -14.23 -2.93 22.26
C THR A 40 -12.83 -2.72 22.82
N LYS A 41 -12.51 -3.40 23.93
CA LYS A 41 -11.18 -3.47 24.55
C LYS A 41 -10.48 -4.81 24.35
N THR A 42 -11.12 -5.76 23.65
CA THR A 42 -10.58 -7.10 23.43
C THR A 42 -9.29 -7.10 22.59
N LEU A 43 -9.03 -6.02 21.86
CA LEU A 43 -7.87 -5.86 20.96
C LEU A 43 -6.65 -5.22 21.64
N ASP A 44 -6.79 -4.68 22.86
CA ASP A 44 -5.72 -4.03 23.61
C ASP A 44 -4.45 -4.90 23.76
N PRO A 45 -4.55 -6.24 23.95
CA PRO A 45 -3.37 -7.11 24.02
C PRO A 45 -2.46 -7.07 22.78
N ALA A 46 -2.97 -6.61 21.63
CA ALA A 46 -2.19 -6.51 20.38
C ALA A 46 -1.24 -5.30 20.35
N ILE A 47 -1.45 -4.31 21.22
CA ILE A 47 -0.65 -3.08 21.31
C ILE A 47 0.09 -2.93 22.64
N LYS A 48 -0.37 -3.59 23.70
CA LYS A 48 0.23 -3.59 25.05
C LYS A 48 0.01 -4.95 25.72
N PRO A 49 0.97 -5.48 26.49
CA PRO A 49 2.26 -4.88 26.83
C PRO A 49 3.30 -4.99 25.72
N ILE A 50 3.09 -5.87 24.72
CA ILE A 50 4.00 -6.08 23.60
C ILE A 50 3.43 -5.35 22.37
N PRO A 51 4.20 -4.46 21.72
CA PRO A 51 3.72 -3.65 20.58
C PRO A 51 3.73 -4.43 19.26
N VAL A 52 2.97 -5.53 19.21
CA VAL A 52 2.93 -6.44 18.04
C VAL A 52 2.36 -5.69 16.82
N LEU A 53 1.26 -4.99 17.00
CA LEU A 53 0.56 -4.32 15.89
C LEU A 53 1.34 -3.13 15.33
N GLN A 54 2.09 -2.41 16.18
CA GLN A 54 3.01 -1.35 15.76
C GLN A 54 4.17 -1.92 14.95
N THR A 55 4.71 -3.05 15.38
CA THR A 55 5.79 -3.75 14.66
C THR A 55 5.31 -4.18 13.27
N ILE A 56 4.11 -4.78 13.19
CA ILE A 56 3.50 -5.18 11.91
C ILE A 56 3.32 -3.97 10.99
N ASN A 57 2.75 -2.87 11.50
CA ASN A 57 2.53 -1.65 10.72
C ASN A 57 3.84 -1.01 10.24
N LEU A 58 4.88 -1.02 11.09
CA LEU A 58 6.19 -0.50 10.73
C LEU A 58 6.80 -1.32 9.58
N VAL A 59 6.78 -2.65 9.71
CA VAL A 59 7.28 -3.57 8.67
C VAL A 59 6.49 -3.41 7.37
N PHE A 60 5.17 -3.38 7.43
CA PHE A 60 4.31 -3.21 6.26
C PHE A 60 4.52 -1.86 5.57
N GLY A 61 4.64 -0.77 6.33
CA GLY A 61 4.95 0.56 5.79
C GLY A 61 6.30 0.59 5.08
N ILE A 62 7.34 -0.02 5.65
CA ILE A 62 8.67 -0.12 5.02
C ILE A 62 8.62 -0.97 3.75
N ILE A 63 7.91 -2.12 3.77
CA ILE A 63 7.75 -2.97 2.59
C ILE A 63 7.02 -2.22 1.48
N LEU A 64 5.92 -1.51 1.79
CA LEU A 64 5.19 -0.71 0.81
C LEU A 64 6.05 0.40 0.22
N LEU A 65 6.82 1.11 1.07
CA LEU A 65 7.76 2.12 0.60
C LEU A 65 8.81 1.51 -0.33
N ALA A 66 9.45 0.41 0.06
CA ALA A 66 10.48 -0.22 -0.75
C ALA A 66 9.93 -0.83 -2.05
N TRP A 67 8.67 -1.30 -2.06
CA TRP A 67 8.05 -1.90 -3.23
C TRP A 67 7.58 -0.84 -4.23
N GLU A 68 6.94 0.23 -3.75
CA GLU A 68 6.48 1.30 -4.63
C GLU A 68 7.57 2.29 -5.03
N TRP A 69 8.57 2.49 -4.16
CA TRP A 69 9.73 3.26 -4.54
C TRP A 69 10.57 2.42 -5.50
N PRO A 70 10.86 2.95 -6.70
CA PRO A 70 11.65 2.22 -7.67
C PRO A 70 13.14 2.25 -7.29
N LEU A 71 13.51 1.54 -6.23
CA LEU A 71 14.90 1.35 -5.84
C LEU A 71 15.62 0.62 -6.98
N ALA A 72 16.83 1.08 -7.35
CA ALA A 72 17.57 0.56 -8.48
C ALA A 72 17.78 -0.97 -8.41
N PHE A 73 17.85 -1.53 -7.20
CA PHE A 73 18.01 -2.97 -6.96
C PHE A 73 16.71 -3.80 -7.06
N LEU A 74 15.53 -3.16 -6.93
CA LEU A 74 14.22 -3.83 -6.98
C LEU A 74 13.47 -3.58 -8.29
N ALA A 75 13.84 -2.52 -9.02
CA ALA A 75 13.25 -2.14 -10.29
C ALA A 75 13.40 -3.28 -11.32
N GLY A 76 12.28 -3.68 -11.94
CA GLY A 76 12.25 -4.71 -12.98
C GLY A 76 12.02 -6.16 -12.49
N SER A 77 12.06 -6.42 -11.18
CA SER A 77 11.68 -7.73 -10.63
C SER A 77 10.23 -8.09 -10.98
N SER A 78 9.92 -9.39 -11.03
CA SER A 78 8.56 -9.89 -11.32
C SER A 78 7.55 -9.39 -10.30
N LEU A 79 7.92 -9.37 -9.02
CA LEU A 79 7.11 -8.81 -7.94
C LEU A 79 6.93 -7.29 -8.06
N HIS A 80 7.99 -6.54 -8.42
CA HIS A 80 7.86 -5.10 -8.65
C HIS A 80 6.89 -4.76 -9.79
N ARG A 81 6.79 -5.61 -10.81
CA ARG A 81 5.89 -5.40 -11.96
C ARG A 81 4.47 -5.95 -11.76
N SER A 82 4.25 -6.79 -10.76
CA SER A 82 2.94 -7.43 -10.55
C SER A 82 1.93 -6.46 -9.92
N LEU A 83 0.85 -6.19 -10.66
CA LEU A 83 -0.32 -5.48 -10.16
C LEU A 83 -1.14 -6.38 -9.23
N GLU A 84 -1.30 -7.65 -9.58
CA GLU A 84 -2.02 -8.64 -8.78
C GLU A 84 -1.45 -8.76 -7.37
N ALA A 85 -0.13 -8.79 -7.25
CA ALA A 85 0.55 -8.84 -5.96
C ALA A 85 0.25 -7.59 -5.09
N ARG A 86 0.10 -6.41 -5.70
CA ARG A 86 -0.32 -5.18 -5.00
C ARG A 86 -1.77 -5.26 -4.55
N LEU A 87 -2.65 -5.73 -5.45
CA LEU A 87 -4.07 -5.90 -5.14
C LEU A 87 -4.31 -6.90 -4.00
N ALA A 88 -3.44 -7.90 -3.85
CA ALA A 88 -3.47 -8.85 -2.75
C ALA A 88 -2.87 -8.30 -1.45
N PHE A 89 -1.79 -7.51 -1.53
CA PHE A 89 -1.06 -7.04 -0.35
C PHE A 89 -1.68 -5.78 0.29
N LEU A 90 -2.16 -4.83 -0.50
CA LEU A 90 -2.73 -3.57 -0.01
C LEU A 90 -3.92 -3.73 0.96
N PRO A 91 -4.85 -4.69 0.78
CA PRO A 91 -5.91 -4.93 1.76
C PRO A 91 -5.36 -5.35 3.13
N LEU A 92 -4.30 -6.17 3.16
CA LEU A 92 -3.68 -6.63 4.41
C LEU A 92 -3.02 -5.49 5.17
N THR A 93 -2.30 -4.63 4.44
CA THR A 93 -1.64 -3.46 5.03
C THR A 93 -2.66 -2.42 5.49
N ALA A 94 -3.74 -2.23 4.74
CA ALA A 94 -4.81 -1.30 5.09
C ALA A 94 -5.55 -1.76 6.35
N LEU A 95 -5.82 -3.06 6.46
CA LEU A 95 -6.42 -3.63 7.66
C LEU A 95 -5.53 -3.43 8.88
N ALA A 96 -4.23 -3.73 8.77
CA ALA A 96 -3.29 -3.53 9.88
C ALA A 96 -3.23 -2.05 10.31
N ALA A 97 -3.24 -1.12 9.36
CA ALA A 97 -3.25 0.32 9.63
C ALA A 97 -4.58 0.79 10.26
N ALA A 98 -5.70 0.20 9.87
CA ALA A 98 -7.03 0.53 10.42
C ALA A 98 -7.23 0.08 11.87
N LEU A 99 -6.39 -0.82 12.39
CA LEU A 99 -6.46 -1.30 13.76
C LEU A 99 -5.77 -0.36 14.76
N ILE A 100 -4.72 0.37 14.35
CA ILE A 100 -4.06 1.38 15.20
C ILE A 100 -4.71 2.75 15.03
N TYR A 101 -4.84 3.51 16.12
CA TYR A 101 -5.50 4.82 16.10
C TYR A 101 -4.78 5.82 15.18
N GLN A 102 -3.45 5.83 15.18
CA GLN A 102 -2.66 6.74 14.35
C GLN A 102 -2.68 6.35 12.87
N GLY A 103 -3.01 5.10 12.53
CA GLY A 103 -2.89 4.56 11.17
C GLY A 103 -4.11 4.73 10.29
N THR A 104 -5.23 5.26 10.80
CA THR A 104 -6.49 5.37 10.05
C THR A 104 -6.34 6.13 8.73
N ASN A 105 -5.57 7.22 8.70
CA ASN A 105 -5.34 7.97 7.46
C ASN A 105 -4.55 7.15 6.45
N ALA A 106 -3.53 6.41 6.88
CA ALA A 106 -2.80 5.50 6.00
C ALA A 106 -3.72 4.42 5.42
N ALA A 107 -4.59 3.83 6.25
CA ALA A 107 -5.57 2.83 5.80
C ALA A 107 -6.50 3.40 4.72
N ILE A 108 -7.04 4.59 4.92
CA ILE A 108 -7.90 5.26 3.94
C ILE A 108 -7.16 5.46 2.62
N TYR A 109 -5.94 6.00 2.66
CA TYR A 109 -5.15 6.21 1.45
C TYR A 109 -4.77 4.90 0.76
N GLN A 110 -4.52 3.82 1.50
CA GLN A 110 -4.27 2.50 0.90
C GLN A 110 -5.51 1.93 0.22
N VAL A 111 -6.71 2.10 0.78
CA VAL A 111 -7.97 1.69 0.13
C VAL A 111 -8.21 2.50 -1.14
N VAL A 112 -7.95 3.82 -1.12
CA VAL A 112 -8.04 4.65 -2.32
C VAL A 112 -7.01 4.19 -3.37
N GLY A 113 -5.76 3.98 -2.97
CA GLY A 113 -4.70 3.47 -3.86
C GLY A 113 -5.04 2.10 -4.46
N LEU A 114 -5.62 1.20 -3.66
CA LEU A 114 -6.14 -0.09 -4.10
C LEU A 114 -7.22 0.06 -5.17
N GLY A 115 -8.18 0.97 -4.98
CA GLY A 115 -9.22 1.26 -5.97
C GLY A 115 -8.65 1.77 -7.29
N VAL A 116 -7.65 2.66 -7.23
CA VAL A 116 -6.97 3.16 -8.44
C VAL A 116 -6.15 2.06 -9.12
N TYR A 117 -5.44 1.22 -8.37
CA TYR A 117 -4.72 0.08 -8.93
C TYR A 117 -5.67 -0.95 -9.57
N PHE A 118 -6.81 -1.20 -8.95
CA PHE A 118 -7.82 -2.08 -9.50
C PHE A 118 -8.39 -1.54 -10.81
N TRP A 119 -8.65 -0.23 -10.87
CA TRP A 119 -9.05 0.43 -12.10
C TRP A 119 -7.98 0.31 -13.19
N ALA A 120 -6.71 0.53 -12.86
CA ALA A 120 -5.60 0.36 -13.81
C ALA A 120 -5.48 -1.08 -14.31
N TYR A 121 -5.65 -2.06 -13.42
CA TYR A 121 -5.69 -3.48 -13.74
C TYR A 121 -6.85 -3.84 -14.69
N SER A 122 -8.06 -3.32 -14.43
CA SER A 122 -9.23 -3.56 -15.30
C SER A 122 -9.06 -3.00 -16.73
N GLU A 123 -8.26 -1.95 -16.89
CA GLU A 123 -7.94 -1.36 -18.20
C GLU A 123 -6.72 -1.98 -18.88
N GLY A 124 -6.06 -2.95 -18.23
CA GLY A 124 -4.86 -3.62 -18.74
C GLY A 124 -3.63 -2.71 -18.78
N GLU A 125 -3.52 -1.72 -17.89
CA GLU A 125 -2.29 -0.95 -17.72
C GLU A 125 -1.21 -1.83 -17.07
N MET A 126 0.01 -1.85 -17.62
CA MET A 126 1.12 -2.59 -17.02
C MET A 126 2.07 -1.67 -16.25
N ILE A 127 2.77 -2.20 -15.25
CA ILE A 127 3.87 -1.49 -14.59
C ILE A 127 5.15 -1.74 -15.39
N CYS A 128 5.72 -0.68 -15.95
CA CYS A 128 6.95 -0.76 -16.72
C CYS A 128 8.15 -1.19 -15.86
N ALA A 129 9.10 -1.89 -16.49
CA ALA A 129 10.38 -2.24 -15.86
C ALA A 129 11.20 -0.98 -15.54
N LYS A 130 11.16 0.02 -16.43
CA LYS A 130 11.69 1.35 -16.14
C LYS A 130 10.65 2.14 -15.33
N PRO A 131 11.03 2.66 -14.17
CA PRO A 131 10.13 3.47 -13.35
C PRO A 131 9.66 4.71 -14.11
N TRP A 132 8.41 5.11 -13.87
CA TRP A 132 7.81 6.35 -14.38
C TRP A 132 7.74 6.47 -15.91
N THR A 133 8.01 5.40 -16.66
CA THR A 133 7.80 5.39 -18.11
C THR A 133 6.33 5.15 -18.44
N LEU A 134 5.91 5.62 -19.62
CA LEU A 134 4.55 5.40 -20.09
C LEU A 134 4.21 3.90 -20.14
N PRO A 135 3.15 3.46 -19.44
CA PRO A 135 2.76 2.06 -19.45
C PRO A 135 2.33 1.62 -20.83
N GLN A 136 2.93 0.52 -21.30
CA GLN A 136 2.49 -0.15 -22.50
C GLN A 136 1.25 -0.98 -22.16
N ARG A 137 0.25 -0.99 -23.04
CA ARG A 137 -0.88 -1.92 -22.92
C ARG A 137 -0.43 -3.26 -23.44
N THR A 138 -0.80 -4.33 -22.76
CA THR A 138 -0.62 -5.69 -23.30
C THR A 138 -1.26 -5.72 -24.69
N PRO A 139 -0.53 -6.11 -25.75
CA PRO A 139 -1.15 -6.31 -27.05
C PRO A 139 -2.31 -7.27 -26.85
N ARG A 140 -3.53 -6.86 -27.22
CA ARG A 140 -4.63 -7.83 -27.33
C ARG A 140 -4.11 -8.92 -28.26
N GLY A 141 -3.98 -10.14 -27.75
CA GLY A 141 -3.60 -11.30 -28.57
C GLY A 141 -4.48 -11.37 -29.82
N PRO A 142 -3.99 -11.98 -30.91
CA PRO A 142 -4.74 -12.06 -32.15
C PRO A 142 -6.15 -12.58 -31.83
N ARG A 143 -7.17 -11.82 -32.24
CA ARG A 143 -8.53 -12.34 -32.27
C ARG A 143 -8.50 -13.49 -33.28
N VAL A 144 -8.53 -14.71 -32.77
CA VAL A 144 -8.78 -15.91 -33.58
C VAL A 144 -10.24 -15.93 -33.96
#